data_AF-A0A4V1SRJ9-F1
#
_entry.id   AF-A0A4V1SRJ9-F1
#
_cell.length_a   1.000
_cell.length_b   1.000
_cell.length_c   1.000
_cell.angle_alpha   90.00
_cell.angle_beta   90.00
_cell.angle_gamma   90.00
#
_symmetry.space_group_name_H-M   'P 1'
#
loop_
_entity.id
_entity.type
_entity.pdbx_description
1 polymer ?
#
loop_
_entity_poly.entity_id
_entity_poly.type
_entity_poly.pdbx_seq_one_letter_code
_entity_poly.pdbx_strand_id
1 'polypeptide(L)'
;GIAGGLMAAWTAMNISPQMFISRFAEVVPPQHFWVGIAKAPVFALVVAMVGCRQGMLVEGDVVSLGRRTTSAVVQAIFLVIALDAAFAVLYYMLNI
;
A
#
# COMPACT_ATOMS: atom_id res chain seq x y z
N GLY A 1 -6.52 2.84 -9.50
CA GLY A 1 -5.28 3.02 -10.28
C GLY A 1 -5.47 4.11 -11.33
N ILE A 2 -4.40 4.75 -11.80
CA ILE A 2 -4.44 5.94 -12.68
C ILE A 2 -5.25 5.68 -13.96
N ALA A 3 -5.00 4.56 -14.65
CA ALA A 3 -5.73 4.19 -15.87
C ALA A 3 -7.24 4.00 -15.64
N GLY A 4 -7.63 3.40 -14.51
CA GLY A 4 -9.04 3.28 -14.13
C GLY A 4 -9.70 4.63 -13.84
N GLY A 5 -8.95 5.55 -13.20
CA GLY A 5 -9.40 6.93 -12.98
C GLY A 5 -9.57 7.69 -14.30
N LEU A 6 -8.67 7.50 -15.26
CA LEU A 6 -8.77 8.08 -16.60
C LEU A 6 -9.99 7.54 -17.35
N MET A 7 -10.21 6.22 -17.35
CA MET A 7 -11.39 5.62 -17.98
C MET A 7 -12.69 6.12 -17.34
N ALA A 8 -12.75 6.19 -16.01
CA ALA A 8 -13.92 6.70 -15.30
C ALA A 8 -14.17 8.20 -15.57
N ALA A 9 -13.11 9.03 -15.59
CA ALA A 9 -13.23 10.45 -15.91
C ALA A 9 -13.69 10.68 -17.36
N TRP A 10 -13.24 9.83 -18.28
CA TRP A 10 -13.66 9.90 -19.67
C TRP A 10 -15.13 9.48 -19.85
N THR A 11 -15.55 8.37 -19.25
CA THR A 11 -16.91 7.84 -19.43
C THR A 11 -17.96 8.58 -18.61
N ALA A 12 -17.64 8.98 -17.37
CA ALA A 12 -18.61 9.62 -16.47
C ALA A 12 -18.64 11.14 -16.59
N MET A 13 -17.50 11.78 -16.91
CA MET A 13 -17.37 13.25 -16.91
C MET A 13 -17.04 13.82 -18.30
N ASN A 14 -16.95 13.00 -19.36
CA ASN A 14 -16.57 13.43 -20.72
C ASN A 14 -15.23 14.20 -20.79
N ILE A 15 -14.33 13.97 -19.83
CA ILE A 15 -13.02 14.61 -19.81
C ILE A 15 -12.11 13.88 -20.81
N SER A 16 -11.48 14.61 -21.72
CA SER A 16 -10.55 14.00 -22.68
C SER A 16 -9.31 13.44 -21.96
N PRO A 17 -8.76 12.29 -22.40
CA PRO A 17 -7.54 11.72 -21.82
C PRO A 17 -6.37 12.71 -21.74
N GLN A 18 -6.26 13.59 -22.73
CA GLN A 18 -5.23 14.63 -22.80
C GLN A 18 -5.40 15.67 -21.67
N MET A 19 -6.64 16.08 -21.39
CA MET A 19 -6.94 17.02 -20.30
C MET A 19 -6.71 16.38 -18.93
N PHE A 20 -7.01 15.09 -18.77
CA PHE A 20 -6.72 14.36 -17.54
C PHE A 20 -5.21 14.33 -17.25
N ILE A 21 -4.39 13.98 -18.25
CA ILE A 21 -2.93 13.85 -18.08
C ILE A 21 -2.29 15.21 -17.81
N SER A 22 -2.71 16.28 -18.50
CA SER A 22 -2.16 17.62 -18.27
C SER A 22 -2.44 18.11 -16.84
N ARG A 23 -3.67 17.93 -16.35
CA ARG A 23 -4.04 18.27 -14.96
C ARG A 23 -3.34 17.39 -13.94
N PHE A 24 -3.19 16.11 -14.23
CA PHE A 24 -2.48 15.18 -13.36
C PHE A 24 -1.01 15.60 -13.17
N ALA A 25 -0.31 15.96 -14.26
CA ALA A 25 1.08 16.40 -14.20
C ALA A 25 1.25 17.77 -13.51
N GLU A 26 0.25 18.64 -13.58
CA GLU A 26 0.27 19.96 -12.94
C GLU A 26 0.02 19.88 -11.41
N VAL A 27 -0.86 18.98 -10.98
CA VAL A 27 -1.34 18.91 -9.59
C VAL A 27 -0.58 17.90 -8.75
N VAL A 28 0.06 16.89 -9.34
CA VAL A 28 0.74 15.81 -8.62
C VAL A 28 2.27 15.97 -8.72
N PRO A 29 2.94 16.48 -7.68
CA PRO A 29 4.39 16.54 -7.65
C PRO A 29 5.03 15.15 -7.78
N PRO A 30 6.20 15.05 -8.45
CA PRO A 30 6.94 13.79 -8.56
C PRO A 30 7.46 13.27 -7.20
N GLN A 31 7.47 14.10 -6.16
CA GLN A 31 7.87 13.73 -4.81
C GLN A 31 6.99 12.62 -4.23
N HIS A 32 5.67 12.64 -4.48
CA HIS A 32 4.75 11.61 -3.98
C HIS A 32 5.07 10.22 -4.53
N PHE A 33 5.61 10.14 -5.75
CA PHE A 33 6.08 8.88 -6.32
C PHE A 33 7.25 8.31 -5.53
N TRP A 34 8.28 9.13 -5.26
CA TRP A 34 9.46 8.71 -4.51
C TRP A 34 9.14 8.32 -3.06
N VAL A 35 8.24 9.05 -2.41
CA VAL A 35 7.74 8.71 -1.07
C VAL A 35 7.07 7.33 -1.06
N GLY A 36 6.21 7.04 -2.04
CA GLY A 36 5.57 5.73 -2.18
C GLY A 36 6.58 4.60 -2.41
N ILE A 37 7.55 4.81 -3.31
CA ILE A 37 8.60 3.84 -3.59
C ILE A 37 9.48 3.57 -2.36
N ALA A 38 9.80 4.61 -1.56
CA ALA A 38 10.59 4.44 -0.34
C ALA A 38 9.87 3.60 0.74
N LYS A 39 8.54 3.73 0.85
CA LYS A 39 7.73 2.94 1.80
C LYS A 39 7.62 1.47 1.40
N ALA A 40 7.61 1.17 0.11
CA ALA A 40 7.28 -0.18 -0.40
C ALA A 40 8.23 -1.29 0.12
N PRO A 41 9.58 -1.12 0.14
CA PRO A 41 10.49 -2.11 0.73
C PRO A 41 10.22 -2.38 2.21
N VAL A 42 9.87 -1.34 2.97
CA VAL A 42 9.61 -1.46 4.41
C VAL A 42 8.37 -2.31 4.65
N PHE A 43 7.29 -2.05 3.91
CA PHE A 43 6.07 -2.85 4.01
C PHE A 43 6.29 -4.28 3.54
N ALA A 44 7.03 -4.49 2.45
CA ALA A 44 7.36 -5.83 1.96
C ALA A 44 8.13 -6.64 3.01
N LEU A 45 9.13 -6.02 3.66
CA LEU A 45 9.92 -6.66 4.72
C LEU A 45 9.05 -7.05 5.92
N VAL A 46 8.14 -6.18 6.35
CA VAL A 46 7.23 -6.45 7.47
C VAL A 46 6.29 -7.62 7.15
N VAL A 47 5.67 -7.61 5.97
CA VAL A 47 4.77 -8.69 5.54
C VAL A 47 5.52 -10.01 5.42
N ALA A 48 6.73 -10.00 4.84
CA ALA A 48 7.57 -11.18 4.72
C ALA A 48 7.96 -11.74 6.10
N MET A 49 8.41 -10.89 7.03
CA MET A 49 8.77 -11.33 8.38
C MET A 49 7.57 -11.91 9.14
N VAL A 50 6.41 -11.27 9.10
CA VAL A 50 5.20 -11.77 9.76
C VAL A 50 4.76 -13.11 9.17
N GLY A 51 4.79 -13.22 7.84
CA GLY A 51 4.47 -14.46 7.13
C GLY A 51 5.42 -15.60 7.50
N CYS A 52 6.74 -15.37 7.41
CA CYS A 52 7.75 -16.36 7.80
C CYS A 52 7.60 -16.75 9.27
N ARG A 53 7.38 -15.78 10.17
CA ARG A 53 7.23 -16.05 11.60
C ARG A 53 6.03 -16.95 11.88
N GLN A 54 4.87 -16.65 11.31
CA GLN A 54 3.68 -17.48 11.55
C GLN A 54 3.77 -18.84 10.85
N GLY A 55 4.44 -18.91 9.69
CA GLY A 55 4.73 -20.16 8.99
C GLY A 55 5.61 -21.11 9.80
N MET A 56 6.64 -20.59 10.48
CA MET A 56 7.49 -21.39 11.38
C MET A 56 6.79 -21.86 12.67
N LEU A 57 5.63 -21.28 13.00
CA LEU A 57 4.84 -21.62 14.19
C LEU A 57 3.67 -22.58 13.91
N VAL A 58 3.57 -23.08 12.68
CA VAL A 58 2.55 -24.05 12.29
C VAL A 58 2.88 -25.39 12.94
N GLU A 59 1.93 -25.92 13.72
CA GLU A 59 1.98 -27.31 14.19
C GLU A 59 1.49 -28.22 13.06
N GLY A 60 1.85 -29.51 13.07
CA GLY A 60 1.64 -30.48 11.96
C GLY A 60 0.18 -30.81 11.59
N ASP A 61 -0.77 -29.95 11.97
CA ASP A 61 -2.21 -30.04 11.74
C ASP A 61 -2.68 -28.89 10.83
N VAL A 62 -3.58 -29.20 9.90
CA VAL A 62 -4.29 -28.25 9.02
C VAL A 62 -5.10 -27.20 9.78
N VAL A 63 -5.65 -27.51 10.96
CA VAL A 63 -6.36 -26.56 11.82
C VAL A 63 -5.38 -25.53 12.39
N SER A 64 -4.19 -25.97 12.80
CA SER A 64 -3.12 -25.06 13.25
C SER A 64 -2.65 -24.16 12.10
N LEU A 65 -2.49 -24.72 10.89
CA LEU A 65 -2.15 -23.96 9.68
C LEU A 65 -3.18 -22.85 9.38
N GLY A 66 -4.47 -23.17 9.40
CA GLY A 66 -5.54 -22.18 9.17
C GLY A 66 -5.52 -21.07 10.21
N ARG A 67 -5.38 -21.41 11.50
CA ARG A 67 -5.29 -20.45 12.61
C ARG A 67 -4.08 -19.52 12.47
N ARG A 68 -2.91 -20.07 12.14
CA ARG A 68 -1.66 -19.30 11.96
C ARG A 68 -1.74 -18.39 10.74
N THR A 69 -2.31 -18.86 9.64
CA THR A 69 -2.47 -18.08 8.39
C THR A 69 -3.38 -16.87 8.60
N THR A 70 -4.54 -17.05 9.25
CA THR A 70 -5.45 -15.93 9.56
C THR A 70 -4.80 -14.95 10.54
N SER A 71 -4.09 -15.45 11.55
CA SER A 71 -3.33 -14.59 12.48
C SER A 71 -2.24 -13.80 11.75
N ALA A 72 -1.54 -14.40 10.78
CA ALA A 72 -0.52 -13.74 9.97
C ALA A 72 -1.08 -12.58 9.18
N VAL A 73 -2.22 -12.77 8.49
CA VAL A 73 -2.86 -11.72 7.69
C VAL A 73 -3.29 -10.55 8.57
N VAL A 74 -3.95 -10.82 9.70
CA VAL A 74 -4.40 -9.75 10.62
C VAL A 74 -3.21 -8.98 11.19
N GLN A 75 -2.15 -9.69 11.63
CA GLN A 75 -0.95 -9.04 12.16
C GLN A 75 -0.21 -8.21 11.11
N ALA A 76 -0.10 -8.73 9.88
CA ALA A 76 0.56 -8.03 8.79
C ALA A 76 -0.19 -6.74 8.43
N ILE A 77 -1.52 -6.81 8.24
CA ILE A 77 -2.34 -5.64 7.91
C ILE A 77 -2.27 -4.59 9.02
N PHE A 78 -2.36 -5.00 10.28
CA PHE A 78 -2.27 -4.08 11.42
C PHE A 78 -0.93 -3.34 11.45
N LEU A 79 0.18 -4.07 11.29
CA LEU A 79 1.52 -3.48 11.28
C LEU A 79 1.73 -2.53 10.08
N VAL A 80 1.23 -2.89 8.91
CA VAL A 80 1.30 -2.04 7.72
C VAL A 80 0.52 -0.73 7.93
N ILE A 81 -0.71 -0.80 8.46
CA ILE A 81 -1.52 0.40 8.74
C ILE A 81 -0.82 1.29 9.79
N ALA A 82 -0.31 0.70 10.88
CA ALA A 82 0.39 1.45 11.91
C ALA A 82 1.66 2.12 11.38
N LEU A 83 2.46 1.41 10.57
CA LEU A 83 3.65 1.97 9.93
C LEU A 83 3.30 3.07 8.94
N ASP A 84 2.25 2.90 8.14
CA ASP A 84 1.84 3.94 7.19
C ASP A 84 1.41 5.22 7.91
N ALA A 85 0.67 5.11 9.01
CA ALA A 85 0.32 6.25 9.86
C ALA A 85 1.57 6.94 10.44
N ALA A 86 2.55 6.15 10.91
CA ALA A 86 3.82 6.70 11.40
C ALA A 86 4.60 7.44 10.30
N PHE A 87 4.68 6.86 9.10
CA PHE A 87 5.30 7.53 7.96
C PHE A 87 4.52 8.78 7.53
N ALA A 88 3.19 8.77 7.57
CA ALA A 88 2.37 9.93 7.23
C ALA A 88 2.67 11.12 8.16
N VAL A 89 2.76 10.87 9.47
CA VAL A 89 3.16 11.89 10.45
C VAL A 89 4.59 12.36 10.19
N LEU A 90 5.52 11.44 9.88
CA LEU A 90 6.91 11.78 9.58
C LEU A 90 7.03 12.68 8.34
N TYR A 91 6.38 12.34 7.23
CA TYR A 91 6.43 13.15 6.01
C TYR A 91 5.76 14.51 6.21
N TYR A 92 4.63 14.55 6.94
CA TYR A 92 3.99 15.81 7.32
C TYR A 92 4.94 16.73 8.12
N MET A 93 5.66 16.18 9.09
CA MET A 93 6.66 16.94 9.87
C MET A 93 7.85 17.41 9.03
N LEU A 94 8.22 16.64 7.99
CA LEU A 94 9.30 16.98 7.07
C LEU A 94 8.88 17.95 5.95
N ASN A 95 7.62 18.41 5.91
CA ASN A 95 7.03 19.18 4.81
C ASN A 95 7.17 18.48 3.43
N ILE A 96 6.98 17.17 3.41
CA ILE A 96 6.99 16.33 2.19
C ILE A 96 5.59 15.75 1.96
#